data_AF-A0A967JCD2-F1
#
_entry.id   AF-A0A967JCD2-F1
#
_cell.length_a   1.000
_cell.length_b   1.000
_cell.length_c   1.000
_cell.angle_alpha   90.00
_cell.angle_beta   90.00
_cell.angle_gamma   90.00
#
_symmetry.space_group_name_H-M   'P 1'
#
loop_
_entity.id
_entity.type
_entity.pdbx_description
1 polymer ?
#
loop_
_entity_poly.entity_id
_entity_poly.type
_entity_poly.pdbx_seq_one_letter_code
_entity_poly.pdbx_strand_id
1 'polypeptide(L)' 'HPDDDRYRHLIGSTVRLPLIGREIPIVADEAVDPEFGTGAVKVTPAHDATDFEIGQRHGLESVVILDEAGVITDNGAQFA' A
#
# COMPACT_ATOMS: atom_id res chain seq x y z
N HIS A 1 -11.12 -5.31 -0.38
CA HIS A 1 -12.10 -5.78 -1.37
C HIS A 1 -13.31 -4.84 -1.41
N PRO A 2 -13.92 -4.54 -2.58
CA PRO A 2 -15.10 -3.67 -2.67
C PRO A 2 -16.32 -4.19 -1.88
N ASP A 3 -16.46 -5.51 -1.78
CA ASP A 3 -17.59 -6.15 -1.08
C ASP A 3 -17.35 -6.44 0.41
N ASP A 4 -16.22 -5.97 0.98
CA ASP A 4 -15.94 -6.18 2.40
C ASP A 4 -16.56 -5.07 3.27
N ASP A 5 -17.76 -5.34 3.79
CA ASP A 5 -18.54 -4.41 4.61
C ASP A 5 -17.79 -3.87 5.84
N ARG A 6 -16.76 -4.59 6.35
CA ARG A 6 -15.93 -4.12 7.46
C ARG A 6 -15.18 -2.83 7.12
N TYR A 7 -14.83 -2.62 5.85
CA TYR A 7 -13.94 -1.53 5.41
C TYR A 7 -14.58 -0.57 4.40
N ARG A 8 -15.77 -0.86 3.87
CA ARG A 8 -16.44 0.00 2.87
C ARG A 8 -16.51 1.47 3.24
N HIS A 9 -16.74 1.77 4.52
CA HIS A 9 -16.84 3.14 5.03
C HIS A 9 -15.50 3.91 5.06
N LEU A 10 -14.38 3.23 4.81
CA LEU A 10 -13.04 3.82 4.78
C LEU A 10 -12.51 4.07 3.36
N ILE A 11 -13.16 3.55 2.32
CA ILE A 11 -12.71 3.72 0.94
C ILE A 11 -12.73 5.21 0.57
N GLY A 12 -11.62 5.72 0.03
CA GLY A 12 -11.43 7.13 -0.30
C GLY A 12 -10.92 8.00 0.87
N SER A 13 -10.84 7.44 2.08
CA SER A 13 -10.15 8.08 3.21
C SER A 13 -8.64 7.78 3.19
N THR A 14 -7.90 8.36 4.13
CA THR A 14 -6.47 8.12 4.30
C THR A 14 -6.15 7.49 5.65
N VAL A 15 -5.07 6.71 5.69
CA VAL A 15 -4.46 6.20 6.93
C VAL A 15 -3.06 6.78 7.09
N ARG A 16 -2.64 6.98 8.35
CA ARG A 16 -1.30 7.45 8.68
C ARG A 16 -0.33 6.28 8.74
N LEU A 17 0.71 6.30 7.89
CA LEU A 17 1.83 5.37 7.96
C LEU A 17 2.55 5.52 9.31
N PRO A 18 2.71 4.43 10.09
CA PRO A 18 3.45 4.49 11.34
C PRO A 18 4.88 5.02 11.16
N LEU A 19 5.43 5.64 12.20
CA LEU A 19 6.79 6.19 12.28
C LEU A 19 7.08 7.41 11.40
N ILE A 20 6.68 7.39 10.13
CA ILE A 20 6.95 8.45 9.14
C ILE A 20 5.80 9.46 9.09
N GLY A 21 4.57 9.01 9.36
CA GLY A 21 3.39 9.88 9.38
C GLY A 21 2.86 10.29 8.01
N ARG A 22 3.35 9.68 6.92
CA ARG A 22 2.82 9.86 5.56
C ARG A 22 1.37 9.39 5.49
N GLU A 23 0.51 10.13 4.82
CA GLU A 23 -0.87 9.69 4.54
C GLU A 23 -0.89 8.74 3.34
N ILE A 24 -1.65 7.64 3.47
CA ILE A 24 -1.81 6.61 2.43
C ILE A 24 -3.30 6.50 2.11
N PRO A 25 -3.70 6.59 0.83
CA PRO A 25 -5.11 6.42 0.46
C PRO A 25 -5.57 4.98 0.65
N ILE A 26 -6.82 4.81 1.06
CA ILE A 26 -7.49 3.51 1.12
C ILE A 26 -8.32 3.34 -0.16
N VAL A 27 -7.94 2.33 -0.97
CA VAL A 27 -8.63 1.98 -2.22
C VAL A 27 -9.25 0.59 -2.12
N ALA A 28 -10.27 0.33 -2.94
CA ALA A 28 -10.86 -0.99 -3.06
C ALA A 28 -10.37 -1.68 -4.33
N ASP A 29 -9.87 -2.91 -4.19
CA ASP A 29 -9.43 -3.75 -5.30
C ASP A 29 -9.96 -5.17 -5.12
N GLU A 30 -10.39 -5.80 -6.22
CA GLU A 30 -10.94 -7.16 -6.25
C GLU A 30 -9.86 -8.24 -6.04
N ALA A 31 -8.58 -7.91 -6.24
CA ALA A 31 -7.48 -8.84 -5.98
C ALA A 31 -7.27 -9.13 -4.48
N VAL A 32 -7.92 -8.39 -3.58
CA VAL A 32 -7.79 -8.56 -2.13
C VAL A 32 -8.78 -9.59 -1.61
N ASP A 33 -8.29 -10.70 -1.07
CA ASP A 33 -9.12 -11.70 -0.40
C ASP A 33 -9.59 -11.21 0.99
N PRO A 34 -10.91 -11.04 1.25
CA PRO A 34 -11.43 -10.66 2.56
C PRO A 34 -11.14 -11.68 3.68
N GLU A 35 -10.98 -12.96 3.35
CA GLU A 35 -10.77 -14.03 4.33
C GLU A 35 -9.31 -14.15 4.75
N PHE A 36 -8.38 -13.60 3.97
CA PHE A 36 -6.96 -13.65 4.26
C PHE A 36 -6.53 -12.57 5.26
N GLY A 37 -5.98 -13.00 6.41
CA GLY A 37 -5.48 -12.11 7.44
C GLY A 37 -6.60 -11.22 8.01
N THR A 38 -6.45 -9.90 7.89
CA THR A 38 -7.50 -8.96 8.29
C THR A 38 -8.50 -8.67 7.17
N GLY A 39 -8.22 -9.05 5.92
CA GLY A 39 -8.95 -8.60 4.72
C GLY A 39 -8.52 -7.24 4.19
N ALA A 40 -7.51 -6.61 4.80
CA ALA A 40 -6.87 -5.37 4.34
C ALA A 40 -5.37 -5.63 4.09
N VAL A 41 -4.88 -5.22 2.92
CA VAL A 41 -3.49 -5.44 2.49
C VAL A 41 -2.74 -4.13 2.39
N LYS A 42 -1.47 -4.10 2.81
CA LYS A 42 -0.57 -2.99 2.48
C LYS A 42 -0.18 -3.12 1.00
N VAL A 43 -0.20 -2.02 0.25
CA VAL A 43 0.21 -2.03 -1.17
C VAL A 43 1.53 -1.27 -1.31
N THR A 44 2.55 -1.96 -1.81
CA THR A 44 3.92 -1.48 -2.01
C THR A 44 4.37 -1.66 -3.47
N PRO A 45 3.92 -0.80 -4.41
CA PRO A 45 4.07 -1.03 -5.86
C PRO A 45 5.51 -1.21 -6.36
N ALA A 46 6.49 -0.67 -5.64
CA ALA A 46 7.90 -0.79 -6.00
C ALA A 46 8.55 -2.13 -5.61
N HIS A 47 7.90 -2.93 -4.76
CA HIS A 47 8.54 -4.06 -4.06
C HIS A 47 7.77 -5.37 -4.11
N ASP A 48 6.62 -5.42 -4.77
CA ASP A 48 5.84 -6.63 -4.99
C ASP A 48 5.10 -6.55 -6.33
N ALA A 49 5.05 -7.67 -7.06
CA ALA A 49 4.47 -7.72 -8.40
C ALA A 49 2.94 -7.53 -8.40
N THR A 50 2.25 -8.10 -7.41
CA THR A 50 0.80 -7.95 -7.26
C THR A 50 0.46 -6.51 -6.89
N ASP A 51 1.23 -5.94 -5.96
CA ASP A 51 1.09 -4.55 -5.54
C ASP A 51 1.36 -3.56 -6.68
N PHE A 52 2.29 -3.89 -7.59
CA PHE A 52 2.57 -3.09 -8.78
C PHE A 52 1.34 -3.01 -9.70
N GLU A 53 0.67 -4.13 -9.93
CA GLU A 53 -0.56 -4.16 -10.74
C GLU A 53 -1.71 -3.41 -10.07
N ILE A 54 -1.90 -3.58 -8.76
CA ILE A 54 -2.88 -2.80 -7.97
C ILE A 54 -2.53 -1.31 -8.08
N GLY A 55 -1.26 -0.95 -7.90
CA GLY A 55 -0.78 0.42 -8.01
C GLY A 55 -1.09 1.05 -9.37
N GLN A 56 -0.90 0.31 -10.46
CA GLN A 56 -1.25 0.79 -11.80
C GLN A 56 -2.76 0.98 -11.98
N ARG A 57 -3.61 0.06 -11.50
CA ARG A 57 -5.08 0.18 -11.60
C ARG A 57 -5.61 1.42 -10.87
N HIS A 58 -4.99 1.77 -9.75
CA HIS A 58 -5.44 2.87 -8.88
C HIS A 58 -4.61 4.15 -8.98
N GLY A 59 -3.60 4.19 -9.86
CA GLY A 59 -2.72 5.33 -10.03
C GLY A 59 -1.90 5.66 -8.77
N LEU A 60 -1.48 4.65 -8.01
CA LEU A 60 -0.66 4.82 -6.81
C LEU A 60 0.80 5.07 -7.17
N GLU A 61 1.46 5.91 -6.39
CA GLU A 61 2.89 6.18 -6.55
C GLU A 61 3.74 4.95 -6.20
N SER A 62 4.73 4.66 -7.06
CA SER A 62 5.73 3.63 -6.81
C SER A 62 6.95 4.23 -6.12
N VAL A 63 7.12 3.95 -4.82
CA VAL A 63 8.20 4.50 -3.99
C VAL A 63 9.27 3.45 -3.72
N VAL A 64 10.46 3.65 -4.29
CA VAL A 64 11.62 2.76 -4.12
C VAL A 64 12.40 3.16 -2.87
N ILE A 65 12.29 2.37 -1.79
CA ILE A 65 13.00 2.59 -0.52
C ILE A 65 14.27 1.74 -0.38
N LEU A 66 14.47 0.75 -1.25
CA LEU A 66 15.64 -0.12 -1.27
C LEU A 66 16.25 -0.05 -2.67
N ASP A 67 17.56 0.19 -2.75
CA ASP A 67 18.29 0.13 -4.01
C ASP A 67 18.65 -1.31 -4.43
N GLU A 68 19.33 -1.45 -5.57
CA GLU A 68 19.75 -2.76 -6.09
C GLU A 68 20.78 -3.47 -5.21
N ALA A 69 21.44 -2.75 -4.31
CA ALA A 69 22.36 -3.32 -3.31
C ALA A 69 21.63 -3.70 -2.01
N GLY A 70 20.33 -3.45 -1.90
CA GLY A 70 19.53 -3.69 -0.70
C GLY A 70 19.74 -2.64 0.40
N VAL A 71 20.26 -1.47 0.05
CA VAL A 71 20.47 -0.35 0.96
C VAL A 71 19.25 0.56 0.96
N ILE A 72 18.90 1.09 2.15
CA ILE A 72 17.77 2.03 2.28
C ILE A 72 18.15 3.35 1.61
N THR A 73 17.31 3.81 0.68
CA THR A 73 17.50 5.09 -0.02
C THR A 73 16.92 6.24 0.80
N ASP A 74 17.15 7.49 0.37
CA ASP A 74 16.57 8.68 1.00
C ASP A 74 15.03 8.63 1.12
N ASN A 75 14.35 7.82 0.30
CA ASN A 75 12.91 7.58 0.40
C ASN A 75 12.50 6.81 1.67
N GLY A 76 13.46 6.15 2.34
CA GLY A 76 13.30 5.51 3.64
C GLY A 76 13.28 6.49 4.83
N ALA A 77 13.35 7.80 4.58
CA ALA A 77 13.33 8.84 5.60
C ALA A 77 14.43 8.64 6.66
N GLN A 78 14.08 8.63 7.95
CA GLN A 78 15.03 8.47 9.06
C GLN A 78 15.73 7.10 9.13
N PHE A 79 15.40 6.19 8.21
CA PHE A 79 15.98 4.84 8.14
C PHE A 79 17.04 4.70 7.05
N ALA A 80 17.29 5.75 6.26
CA ALA A 80 18.39 5.81 5.29
C ALA A 80 19.76 5.82 5.99
#